data_AF-A0A6G3YYJ2-F1
#
_entry.id   AF-A0A6G3YYJ2-F1
#
_cell.length_a   1.000
_cell.length_b   1.000
_cell.length_c   1.000
_cell.angle_alpha   90.00
_cell.angle_beta   90.00
_cell.angle_gamma   90.00
#
_symmetry.space_group_name_H-M   'P 1'
#
loop_
_entity.id
_entity.type
_entity.pdbx_description
1 polymer ?
#
loop_
_entity_poly.entity_id
_entity_poly.type
_entity_poly.pdbx_seq_one_letter_code
_entity_poly.pdbx_strand_id
1 'polypeptide(L)'
;MTPCSTDLAGEFDTYLSRLQILKRIRQLTARYVNESILRDRLEDLPTQLEYPTLRPWGAIDWRSVCPSQLVGIDLDVFCSLLLGTINTEAPIRGYTQSSRQYLEKHYPAMARFVGGQVDASGKLIEIGLWEREEKRHTPALAKIYTLLSGEKPDILPHVARPYQPAMDPREALYRHGLHRVATEYGATCLYLWMMAHTTGALQIVLAELLIDEINHMTKFWGFGMWVYPDSSAWKIGQTFSKTMLRKLRYRQTQGSLFHTLRRMMQELAWQQWSLTNRLTFLYTFDQVMKVLWNWHHSLTPHYLESLFGEHPER
;
A
#
# COMPACT_ATOMS: atom_id res chain seq x y z
N MET A 1 -24.42 30.18 -10.60
CA MET A 1 -23.24 29.30 -10.56
C MET A 1 -23.13 28.79 -9.14
N THR A 2 -23.31 27.49 -8.91
CA THR A 2 -23.09 26.86 -7.60
C THR A 2 -21.59 26.96 -7.27
N PRO A 3 -21.19 27.41 -6.07
CA PRO A 3 -19.78 27.54 -5.73
C PRO A 3 -19.11 26.16 -5.76
N CYS A 4 -18.03 26.06 -6.54
CA CYS A 4 -17.17 24.89 -6.58
C CYS A 4 -16.48 24.73 -5.22
N SER A 5 -16.68 23.60 -4.55
CA SER A 5 -16.04 23.31 -3.28
C SER A 5 -14.65 22.72 -3.51
N THR A 6 -13.70 22.95 -2.60
CA THR A 6 -12.33 22.45 -2.68
C THR A 6 -11.99 21.49 -1.54
N ASP A 7 -11.22 20.45 -1.83
CA ASP A 7 -10.73 19.46 -0.87
C ASP A 7 -9.25 19.08 -1.12
N LEU A 8 -8.75 17.99 -0.51
CA LEU A 8 -7.34 17.57 -0.69
C LEU A 8 -7.01 17.15 -2.12
N ALA A 9 -8.02 16.77 -2.90
CA ALA A 9 -7.89 16.36 -4.28
C ALA A 9 -8.26 17.48 -5.26
N GLY A 10 -8.47 18.71 -4.77
CA GLY A 10 -8.74 19.90 -5.56
C GLY A 10 -10.23 20.25 -5.64
N GLU A 11 -10.63 20.87 -6.74
CA GLU A 11 -12.02 21.25 -7.01
C GLU A 11 -12.92 20.02 -7.17
N PHE A 12 -14.13 20.08 -6.62
CA PHE A 12 -15.13 19.03 -6.79
C PHE A 12 -16.56 19.55 -6.91
N ASP A 13 -17.38 18.70 -7.52
CA ASP A 13 -18.83 18.75 -7.52
C ASP A 13 -19.34 17.36 -7.07
N THR A 14 -20.57 17.29 -6.57
CA THR A 14 -21.32 16.05 -6.35
C THR A 14 -21.30 15.11 -7.56
N TYR A 15 -21.38 15.66 -8.78
CA TYR A 15 -21.30 14.90 -10.02
C TYR A 15 -19.95 15.11 -10.72
N LEU A 16 -19.05 14.15 -10.55
CA LEU A 16 -17.75 14.17 -11.21
C LEU A 16 -17.79 13.43 -12.56
N SER A 17 -17.45 14.15 -13.62
CA SER A 17 -17.06 13.54 -14.88
C SER A 17 -15.76 12.73 -14.73
N ARG A 18 -15.53 11.78 -15.64
CA ARG A 18 -14.27 11.03 -15.70
C ARG A 18 -13.05 11.95 -15.72
N LEU A 19 -13.10 13.06 -16.48
CA LEU A 19 -11.98 14.01 -16.58
C LEU A 19 -11.69 14.69 -15.25
N GLN A 20 -12.71 15.02 -14.46
CA GLN A 20 -12.52 15.58 -13.12
C GLN A 20 -11.89 14.56 -12.18
N ILE A 21 -12.30 13.29 -12.22
CA ILE A 21 -11.67 12.23 -11.41
C ILE A 21 -10.19 12.06 -11.79
N LEU A 22 -9.85 12.06 -13.09
CA LEU A 22 -8.46 11.99 -13.54
C LEU A 22 -7.62 13.20 -13.07
N LYS A 23 -8.20 14.41 -13.07
CA LYS A 23 -7.57 15.62 -12.53
C LYS A 23 -7.30 15.47 -11.03
N ARG A 24 -8.28 15.00 -10.27
CA ARG A 24 -8.20 14.73 -8.82
C ARG A 24 -7.10 13.73 -8.50
N ILE A 25 -7.04 12.60 -9.21
CA ILE A 25 -5.97 11.59 -9.08
C ILE A 25 -4.61 12.22 -9.30
N ARG A 26 -4.42 12.98 -10.39
CA ARG A 26 -3.14 13.63 -10.68
C ARG A 26 -2.72 14.61 -9.58
N GLN A 27 -3.67 15.39 -9.06
CA GLN A 27 -3.42 16.34 -7.97
C GLN A 27 -3.01 15.62 -6.69
N LEU A 28 -3.72 14.54 -6.33
CA LEU A 28 -3.36 13.70 -5.19
C LEU A 28 -2.00 13.02 -5.36
N THR A 29 -1.69 12.48 -6.54
CA THR A 29 -0.37 11.92 -6.83
C THR A 29 0.72 12.97 -6.65
N ALA A 30 0.58 14.15 -7.26
CA ALA A 30 1.57 15.21 -7.11
C ALA A 30 1.76 15.64 -5.63
N ARG A 31 0.67 15.63 -4.86
CA ARG A 31 0.67 16.02 -3.44
C ARG A 31 1.31 14.98 -2.52
N TYR A 32 1.00 13.70 -2.69
CA TYR A 32 1.39 12.64 -1.75
C TYR A 32 2.51 11.74 -2.25
N VAL A 33 2.61 11.54 -3.57
CA VAL A 33 3.57 10.63 -4.19
C VAL A 33 4.45 11.44 -5.14
N ASN A 34 5.50 12.04 -4.59
CA ASN A 34 6.53 12.74 -5.35
C ASN A 34 7.92 12.38 -4.84
N GLU A 35 8.95 12.64 -5.65
CA GLU A 35 10.32 12.23 -5.33
C GLU A 35 10.81 12.75 -3.98
N SER A 36 10.45 13.98 -3.59
CA SER A 36 10.86 14.54 -2.30
C SER A 36 10.30 13.74 -1.13
N ILE A 37 9.03 13.34 -1.19
CA ILE A 37 8.39 12.51 -0.16
C ILE A 37 9.01 11.11 -0.14
N LEU A 38 9.19 10.49 -1.31
CA LEU A 38 9.77 9.15 -1.39
C LEU A 38 11.22 9.13 -0.88
N ARG A 39 11.99 10.19 -1.15
CA ARG A 39 13.35 10.35 -0.62
C ARG A 39 13.34 10.50 0.89
N ASP A 40 12.55 11.44 1.41
CA ASP A 40 12.37 11.70 2.84
C ASP A 40 12.04 10.42 3.64
N ARG A 41 11.07 9.63 3.16
CA ARG A 41 10.70 8.37 3.82
C ARG A 41 11.80 7.32 3.77
N LEU A 42 12.59 7.26 2.70
CA LEU A 42 13.69 6.31 2.60
C LEU A 42 14.87 6.72 3.50
N GLU A 43 15.20 8.00 3.55
CA GLU A 43 16.26 8.57 4.40
C GLU A 43 15.95 8.42 5.90
N ASP A 44 14.67 8.37 6.28
CA ASP A 44 14.20 8.09 7.64
C ASP A 44 14.35 6.60 8.05
N LEU A 45 14.47 5.67 7.09
CA LEU A 45 14.49 4.23 7.40
C LEU A 45 15.62 3.83 8.37
N PRO A 46 16.90 4.21 8.18
CA PRO A 46 17.97 3.87 9.12
C PRO A 46 17.66 4.28 10.56
N THR A 47 17.14 5.50 10.75
CA THR A 47 16.73 5.99 12.07
C THR A 47 15.60 5.14 12.66
N GLN A 48 14.62 4.70 11.86
CA GLN A 48 13.54 3.84 12.34
C GLN A 48 13.96 2.39 12.62
N LEU A 49 15.03 1.90 11.97
CA LEU A 49 15.61 0.60 12.28
C LEU A 49 16.25 0.60 13.68
N GLU A 50 16.85 1.73 14.08
CA GLU A 50 17.48 1.90 15.40
C GLU A 50 16.46 2.30 16.47
N TYR A 51 15.62 3.30 16.17
CA TYR A 51 14.65 3.94 17.07
C TYR A 51 13.24 3.90 16.48
N PRO A 52 12.56 2.74 16.50
CA PRO A 52 11.24 2.58 15.89
C PRO A 52 10.18 3.46 16.56
N THR A 53 9.85 4.58 15.90
CA THR A 53 8.88 5.56 16.39
C THR A 53 7.61 5.54 15.53
N LEU A 54 6.46 5.43 16.19
CA LEU A 54 5.17 5.40 15.52
C LEU A 54 4.81 6.80 15.01
N ARG A 55 4.50 6.93 13.72
CA ARG A 55 3.97 8.17 13.18
C ARG A 55 2.62 8.49 13.83
N PRO A 56 2.41 9.66 14.45
CA PRO A 56 1.09 10.05 14.91
C PRO A 56 0.17 10.33 13.70
N TRP A 57 -1.07 9.84 13.77
CA TRP A 57 -2.12 10.29 12.85
C TRP A 57 -2.61 11.67 13.28
N GLY A 58 -3.02 12.50 12.31
CA GLY A 58 -3.71 13.74 12.60
C GLY A 58 -5.05 13.52 13.34
N ALA A 59 -5.60 14.60 13.89
CA ALA A 59 -6.92 14.55 14.50
C ALA A 59 -8.00 14.27 13.45
N ILE A 60 -8.83 13.26 13.71
CA ILE A 60 -9.92 12.85 12.82
C ILE A 60 -11.26 13.19 13.49
N ASP A 61 -12.07 14.02 12.84
CA ASP A 61 -13.47 14.20 13.23
C ASP A 61 -14.34 13.06 12.70
N TRP A 62 -14.37 11.98 13.48
CA TRP A 62 -15.17 10.80 13.16
C TRP A 62 -16.68 11.06 13.10
N ARG A 63 -17.18 12.13 13.74
CA ARG A 63 -18.62 12.44 13.73
C ARG A 63 -19.07 13.07 12.42
N SER A 64 -18.13 13.66 11.68
CA SER A 64 -18.37 14.28 10.38
C SER A 64 -18.23 13.32 9.20
N VAL A 65 -17.85 12.05 9.42
CA VAL A 65 -17.80 11.05 8.34
C VAL A 65 -19.22 10.63 8.00
N CYS A 66 -19.63 10.82 6.73
CA CYS A 66 -20.99 10.50 6.29
C CYS A 66 -21.07 10.16 4.79
N PRO A 67 -22.15 9.50 4.33
CA PRO A 67 -22.30 9.08 2.93
C PRO A 67 -22.24 10.21 1.90
N SER A 68 -22.65 11.44 2.24
CA SER A 68 -22.60 12.58 1.32
C SER A 68 -21.18 13.02 0.94
N GLN A 69 -20.16 12.46 1.60
CA GLN A 69 -18.75 12.69 1.26
C GLN A 69 -18.26 11.80 0.11
N LEU A 70 -19.06 10.84 -0.37
CA LEU A 70 -18.75 10.06 -1.56
C LEU A 70 -19.07 10.88 -2.82
N VAL A 71 -18.14 10.87 -3.79
CA VAL A 71 -18.28 11.58 -5.07
C VAL A 71 -17.92 10.67 -6.24
N GLY A 72 -18.80 10.58 -7.23
CA GLY A 72 -18.58 9.77 -8.44
C GLY A 72 -18.47 8.25 -8.18
N ILE A 73 -18.92 7.75 -7.04
CA ILE A 73 -19.02 6.33 -6.71
C ILE A 73 -20.27 6.06 -5.87
N ASP A 74 -20.92 4.93 -6.11
CA ASP A 74 -22.08 4.49 -5.34
C ASP A 74 -21.66 3.98 -3.95
N LEU A 75 -22.48 4.25 -2.94
CA LEU A 75 -22.26 3.85 -1.56
C LEU A 75 -22.01 2.34 -1.42
N ASP A 76 -22.85 1.51 -2.04
CA ASP A 76 -22.75 0.05 -1.94
C ASP A 76 -21.45 -0.48 -2.54
N VAL A 77 -20.99 0.13 -3.64
CA VAL A 77 -19.72 -0.23 -4.29
C VAL A 77 -18.55 0.17 -3.38
N PHE A 78 -18.60 1.36 -2.78
CA PHE A 78 -17.57 1.82 -1.85
C PHE A 78 -17.52 0.97 -0.58
N CYS A 79 -18.67 0.61 -0.01
CA CYS A 79 -18.78 -0.28 1.15
C CYS A 79 -18.27 -1.69 0.84
N SER A 80 -18.57 -2.23 -0.34
CA SER A 80 -18.03 -3.53 -0.78
C SER A 80 -16.51 -3.50 -0.89
N LEU A 81 -15.96 -2.38 -1.37
CA LEU A 81 -14.53 -2.14 -1.47
C LEU A 81 -13.88 -2.09 -0.07
N LEU A 82 -14.49 -1.36 0.87
CA LEU A 82 -14.03 -1.32 2.27
C LEU A 82 -13.99 -2.71 2.90
N LEU A 83 -15.00 -3.55 2.70
CA LEU A 83 -15.00 -4.93 3.20
C LEU A 83 -13.84 -5.75 2.62
N GLY A 84 -13.61 -5.66 1.31
CA GLY A 84 -12.48 -6.31 0.65
C GLY A 84 -11.13 -5.87 1.24
N THR A 85 -10.97 -4.57 1.50
CA THR A 85 -9.76 -4.04 2.14
C THR A 85 -9.64 -4.52 3.58
N ILE A 86 -10.69 -4.45 4.40
CA ILE A 86 -10.71 -4.95 5.79
C ILE A 86 -10.25 -6.41 5.86
N ASN A 87 -10.77 -7.27 5.00
CA ASN A 87 -10.41 -8.70 4.96
C ASN A 87 -8.97 -8.94 4.50
N THR A 88 -8.44 -8.03 3.68
CA THR A 88 -7.04 -8.01 3.26
C THR A 88 -6.12 -7.58 4.40
N GLU A 89 -6.47 -6.54 5.16
CA GLU A 89 -5.65 -6.01 6.26
C GLU A 89 -5.69 -6.87 7.54
N ALA A 90 -6.84 -7.47 7.85
CA ALA A 90 -7.10 -8.14 9.12
C ALA A 90 -6.04 -9.17 9.58
N PRO A 91 -5.46 -10.02 8.71
CA PRO A 91 -4.43 -10.98 9.11
C PRO A 91 -3.01 -10.38 9.20
N ILE A 92 -2.88 -9.09 9.51
CA ILE A 92 -1.60 -8.35 9.57
C ILE A 92 -0.52 -9.04 10.41
N ARG A 93 -0.89 -9.65 11.55
CA ARG A 93 0.05 -10.42 12.38
C ARG A 93 0.72 -11.53 11.56
N GLY A 94 -0.05 -12.25 10.76
CA GLY A 94 0.50 -13.33 9.94
C GLY A 94 1.46 -12.81 8.87
N TYR A 95 1.14 -11.69 8.23
CA TYR A 95 2.00 -11.07 7.22
C TYR A 95 3.32 -10.54 7.78
N THR A 96 3.25 -9.89 8.93
CA THR A 96 4.42 -9.31 9.62
C THR A 96 5.34 -10.39 10.16
N GLN A 97 4.80 -11.46 10.75
CA GLN A 97 5.61 -12.59 11.22
C GLN A 97 6.24 -13.38 10.07
N SER A 98 5.51 -13.62 8.99
CA SER A 98 6.08 -14.26 7.78
C SER A 98 7.24 -13.43 7.22
N SER A 99 7.06 -12.11 7.12
CA SER A 99 8.11 -11.20 6.63
C SER A 99 9.32 -11.16 7.57
N ARG A 100 9.10 -11.12 8.89
CA ARG A 100 10.18 -11.22 9.90
C ARG A 100 11.01 -12.48 9.68
N GLN A 101 10.37 -13.63 9.49
CA GLN A 101 11.06 -14.92 9.32
C GLN A 101 11.93 -14.97 8.05
N TYR A 102 11.51 -14.33 6.95
CA TYR A 102 12.37 -14.21 5.75
C TYR A 102 13.59 -13.30 5.98
N LEU A 103 13.44 -12.27 6.81
CA LEU A 103 14.48 -11.26 7.05
C LEU A 103 15.46 -11.63 8.17
N GLU A 104 15.01 -12.33 9.20
CA GLU A 104 15.70 -12.49 10.50
C GLU A 104 17.16 -12.91 10.39
N LYS A 105 17.47 -13.87 9.50
CA LYS A 105 18.83 -14.38 9.32
C LYS A 105 19.79 -13.37 8.68
N HIS A 106 19.30 -12.58 7.73
CA HIS A 106 20.14 -11.76 6.86
C HIS A 106 20.10 -10.28 7.23
N TYR A 107 18.97 -9.81 7.73
CA TYR A 107 18.67 -8.40 8.00
C TYR A 107 17.89 -8.26 9.32
N PRO A 108 18.52 -8.56 10.48
CA PRO A 108 17.84 -8.62 11.76
C PRO A 108 17.20 -7.28 12.18
N ALA A 109 17.81 -6.14 11.83
CA ALA A 109 17.24 -4.82 12.08
C ALA A 109 15.91 -4.62 11.32
N MET A 110 15.87 -4.98 10.03
CA MET A 110 14.65 -4.92 9.22
C MET A 110 13.62 -5.95 9.71
N ALA A 111 14.05 -7.14 10.15
CA ALA A 111 13.15 -8.14 10.74
C ALA A 111 12.45 -7.61 12.00
N ARG A 112 13.21 -6.96 12.90
CA ARG A 112 12.69 -6.29 14.10
C ARG A 112 11.73 -5.16 13.73
N PHE A 113 12.09 -4.31 12.77
CA PHE A 113 11.22 -3.23 12.28
C PHE A 113 9.87 -3.75 11.77
N VAL A 114 9.89 -4.84 10.99
CA VAL A 114 8.71 -5.43 10.34
C VAL A 114 7.82 -6.17 11.33
N GLY A 115 8.36 -7.18 12.02
CA GLY A 115 7.57 -8.11 12.84
C GLY A 115 8.02 -8.21 14.29
N GLY A 116 9.01 -7.41 14.71
CA GLY A 116 9.45 -7.34 16.10
C GLY A 116 10.45 -8.43 16.49
N GLN A 117 10.58 -8.65 17.79
CA GLN A 117 11.50 -9.63 18.37
C GLN A 117 10.74 -10.79 18.99
N VAL A 118 11.29 -12.00 18.81
CA VAL A 118 10.83 -13.22 19.46
C VAL A 118 11.91 -13.72 20.43
N ASP A 119 11.49 -14.36 21.52
CA ASP A 119 12.40 -15.06 22.42
C ASP A 119 12.82 -16.44 21.87
N ALA A 120 13.66 -17.16 22.61
CA ALA A 120 14.14 -18.49 22.23
C ALA A 120 13.02 -19.55 22.09
N SER A 121 11.84 -19.32 22.67
CA SER A 121 10.66 -20.18 22.51
C SER A 121 9.83 -19.84 21.26
N GLY A 122 10.20 -18.79 20.53
CA GLY A 122 9.45 -18.25 19.41
C GLY A 122 8.28 -17.35 19.83
N LYS A 123 8.18 -17.00 21.12
CA LYS A 123 7.14 -16.11 21.62
C LYS A 123 7.54 -14.66 21.34
N LEU A 124 6.60 -13.88 20.83
CA LEU A 124 6.83 -12.47 20.57
C LEU A 124 6.95 -11.66 21.87
N ILE A 125 8.05 -10.92 21.98
CA ILE A 125 8.37 -10.05 23.12
C ILE A 125 8.32 -8.56 22.77
N GLU A 126 8.51 -8.21 21.49
CA GLU A 126 8.38 -6.86 20.97
C GLU A 126 7.58 -6.90 19.67
N ILE A 127 6.64 -5.96 19.48
CA ILE A 127 5.90 -5.83 18.22
C ILE A 127 6.65 -4.85 17.31
N GLY A 128 6.90 -5.26 16.07
CA GLY A 128 7.56 -4.40 15.08
C GLY A 128 6.79 -3.10 14.80
N LEU A 129 7.52 -2.06 14.41
CA LEU A 129 6.93 -0.76 14.08
C LEU A 129 5.90 -0.88 12.96
N TRP A 130 6.25 -1.57 11.87
CA TRP A 130 5.35 -1.76 10.74
C TRP A 130 4.04 -2.44 11.19
N GLU A 131 4.11 -3.52 11.97
CA GLU A 131 2.91 -4.18 12.51
C GLU A 131 2.07 -3.24 13.40
N ARG A 132 2.70 -2.34 14.18
CA ARG A 132 1.97 -1.36 15.01
C ARG A 132 1.24 -0.33 14.15
N GLU A 133 1.85 0.12 13.05
CA GLU A 133 1.22 1.07 12.11
C GLU A 133 0.00 0.44 11.43
N GLU A 134 0.21 -0.74 10.85
CA GLU A 134 -0.78 -1.50 10.08
C GLU A 134 -1.98 -1.95 10.91
N LYS A 135 -1.77 -2.27 12.20
CA LYS A 135 -2.88 -2.59 13.13
C LYS A 135 -3.92 -1.49 13.29
N ARG A 136 -3.60 -0.24 12.93
CA ARG A 136 -4.55 0.88 12.98
C ARG A 136 -5.50 0.89 11.78
N HIS A 137 -5.13 0.22 10.68
CA HIS A 137 -5.86 0.30 9.42
C HIS A 137 -7.20 -0.43 9.50
N THR A 138 -7.21 -1.70 9.92
CA THR A 138 -8.46 -2.48 10.02
C THR A 138 -9.51 -1.80 10.91
N PRO A 139 -9.19 -1.32 12.13
CA PRO A 139 -10.15 -0.58 12.95
C PRO A 139 -10.66 0.72 12.30
N ALA A 140 -9.78 1.47 11.62
CA ALA A 140 -10.18 2.69 10.93
C ALA A 140 -11.14 2.41 9.77
N LEU A 141 -10.82 1.42 8.93
CA LEU A 141 -11.66 1.00 7.81
C LEU A 141 -13.00 0.43 8.29
N ALA A 142 -13.00 -0.41 9.34
CA ALA A 142 -14.22 -0.94 9.93
C ALA A 142 -15.12 0.18 10.47
N LYS A 143 -14.52 1.20 11.08
CA LYS A 143 -15.26 2.38 11.56
C LYS A 143 -15.83 3.21 10.41
N ILE A 144 -15.08 3.42 9.32
CA ILE A 144 -15.61 4.05 8.10
C ILE A 144 -16.80 3.26 7.59
N TYR A 145 -16.65 1.93 7.42
CA TYR A 145 -17.73 1.07 6.94
C TYR A 145 -18.99 1.26 7.77
N THR A 146 -18.90 1.16 9.10
CA THR A 146 -20.05 1.32 9.99
C THR A 146 -20.68 2.71 9.93
N LEU A 147 -19.90 3.77 9.76
CA LEU A 147 -20.43 5.13 9.63
C LEU A 147 -21.13 5.36 8.29
N LEU A 148 -20.73 4.64 7.24
CA LEU A 148 -21.30 4.77 5.90
C LEU A 148 -22.51 3.84 5.67
N SER A 149 -22.43 2.59 6.13
CA SER A 149 -23.48 1.58 5.94
C SER A 149 -24.50 1.54 7.08
N GLY A 150 -24.13 2.00 8.27
CA GLY A 150 -24.91 1.80 9.50
C GLY A 150 -24.74 0.39 10.11
N GLU A 151 -23.91 -0.47 9.51
CA GLU A 151 -23.75 -1.88 9.89
C GLU A 151 -22.33 -2.18 10.40
N LYS A 152 -22.19 -3.21 11.22
CA LYS A 152 -20.84 -3.71 11.56
C LYS A 152 -20.34 -4.59 10.41
N PRO A 153 -19.08 -4.44 9.97
CA PRO A 153 -18.55 -5.29 8.92
C PRO A 153 -18.45 -6.74 9.42
N ASP A 154 -18.88 -7.69 8.61
CA ASP A 154 -18.58 -9.11 8.82
C ASP A 154 -17.14 -9.37 8.35
N ILE A 155 -16.21 -9.40 9.30
CA ILE A 155 -14.78 -9.54 9.03
C ILE A 155 -14.46 -11.02 8.85
N LEU A 156 -14.02 -11.37 7.64
CA LEU A 156 -13.58 -12.71 7.26
C LEU A 156 -12.11 -12.63 6.83
N PRO A 157 -11.16 -12.63 7.80
CA PRO A 157 -9.76 -12.42 7.49
C PRO A 157 -9.22 -13.49 6.55
N HIS A 158 -8.39 -13.09 5.60
CA HIS A 158 -7.67 -14.07 4.80
C HIS A 158 -6.65 -14.86 5.63
N VAL A 159 -6.33 -16.07 5.19
CA VAL A 159 -5.22 -16.82 5.76
C VAL A 159 -3.91 -16.24 5.26
N ALA A 160 -3.08 -15.75 6.17
CA ALA A 160 -1.73 -15.33 5.85
C ALA A 160 -0.89 -16.52 5.36
N ARG A 161 -0.11 -16.31 4.30
CA ARG A 161 0.82 -17.35 3.84
C ARG A 161 1.95 -17.49 4.86
N PRO A 162 2.16 -18.67 5.44
CA PRO A 162 3.26 -18.88 6.38
C PRO A 162 4.60 -18.75 5.65
N TYR A 163 5.66 -18.51 6.42
CA TYR A 163 7.03 -18.65 5.93
C TYR A 163 7.23 -20.02 5.30
N GLN A 164 7.89 -20.05 4.14
CA GLN A 164 8.24 -21.27 3.44
C GLN A 164 9.77 -21.36 3.38
N PRO A 165 10.39 -22.24 4.17
CA PRO A 165 11.81 -22.52 4.04
C PRO A 165 12.12 -22.94 2.61
N ALA A 166 13.18 -22.39 2.04
CA ALA A 166 13.63 -22.72 0.68
C ALA A 166 15.10 -23.13 0.71
N MET A 167 15.49 -23.97 -0.26
CA MET A 167 16.89 -24.36 -0.46
C MET A 167 17.80 -23.15 -0.71
N ASP A 168 17.25 -22.10 -1.36
CA ASP A 168 17.88 -20.79 -1.51
C ASP A 168 17.08 -19.75 -0.69
N PRO A 169 17.50 -19.46 0.55
CA PRO A 169 16.83 -18.46 1.40
C PRO A 169 16.84 -17.05 0.80
N ARG A 170 17.84 -16.72 -0.03
CA ARG A 170 17.99 -15.37 -0.57
C ARG A 170 17.06 -15.13 -1.75
N GLU A 171 16.92 -16.09 -2.66
CA GLU A 171 15.91 -16.03 -3.71
C GLU A 171 14.49 -16.04 -3.12
N ALA A 172 14.27 -16.78 -2.03
CA ALA A 172 12.99 -16.77 -1.34
C ALA A 172 12.69 -15.40 -0.70
N LEU A 173 13.67 -14.78 -0.05
CA LEU A 173 13.57 -13.41 0.46
C LEU A 173 13.33 -12.40 -0.68
N TYR A 174 13.99 -12.54 -1.83
CA TYR A 174 13.79 -11.66 -2.99
C TYR A 174 12.34 -11.71 -3.47
N ARG A 175 11.80 -12.91 -3.70
CA ARG A 175 10.41 -13.11 -4.13
C ARG A 175 9.41 -12.60 -3.11
N HIS A 176 9.70 -12.78 -1.82
CA HIS A 176 8.88 -12.25 -0.74
C HIS A 176 8.91 -10.72 -0.71
N GLY A 177 10.08 -10.11 -0.84
CA GLY A 177 10.25 -8.66 -0.92
C GLY A 177 9.49 -8.04 -2.09
N LEU A 178 9.59 -8.64 -3.29
CA LEU A 178 8.78 -8.24 -4.45
C LEU A 178 7.28 -8.32 -4.18
N HIS A 179 6.84 -9.32 -3.43
CA HIS A 179 5.44 -9.46 -3.01
C HIS A 179 5.01 -8.33 -2.07
N ARG A 180 5.81 -7.98 -1.06
CA ARG A 180 5.52 -6.83 -0.19
C ARG A 180 5.45 -5.52 -0.94
N VAL A 181 6.45 -5.23 -1.78
CA VAL A 181 6.45 -4.03 -2.63
C VAL A 181 5.18 -3.96 -3.48
N ALA A 182 4.73 -5.09 -4.03
CA ALA A 182 3.51 -5.14 -4.82
C ALA A 182 2.24 -4.90 -4.00
N THR A 183 2.19 -5.39 -2.76
CA THR A 183 1.06 -5.17 -1.85
C THR A 183 0.98 -3.71 -1.42
N GLU A 184 2.07 -3.09 -0.96
CA GLU A 184 2.03 -1.68 -0.51
C GLU A 184 1.76 -0.73 -1.67
N TYR A 185 2.30 -1.02 -2.86
CA TYR A 185 1.98 -0.28 -4.07
C TYR A 185 0.50 -0.38 -4.43
N GLY A 186 -0.08 -1.58 -4.28
CA GLY A 186 -1.51 -1.81 -4.48
C GLY A 186 -2.37 -1.01 -3.52
N ALA A 187 -2.04 -1.04 -2.22
CA ALA A 187 -2.73 -0.30 -1.17
C ALA A 187 -2.59 1.22 -1.33
N THR A 188 -1.37 1.71 -1.65
CA THR A 188 -1.11 3.12 -2.02
C THR A 188 -2.03 3.57 -3.16
N CYS A 189 -2.11 2.79 -4.24
CA CYS A 189 -2.97 3.12 -5.37
C CYS A 189 -4.45 3.09 -4.99
N LEU A 190 -4.86 2.14 -4.16
CA LEU A 190 -6.24 1.99 -3.70
C LEU A 190 -6.68 3.17 -2.84
N TYR A 191 -5.93 3.52 -1.80
CA TYR A 191 -6.30 4.65 -0.92
C TYR A 191 -6.24 5.98 -1.68
N LEU A 192 -5.27 6.18 -2.58
CA LEU A 192 -5.23 7.37 -3.43
C LEU A 192 -6.47 7.46 -4.32
N TRP A 193 -6.88 6.35 -4.93
CA TRP A 193 -8.10 6.31 -5.74
C TRP A 193 -9.37 6.54 -4.90
N MET A 194 -9.46 5.94 -3.71
CA MET A 194 -10.56 6.19 -2.77
C MET A 194 -10.61 7.67 -2.34
N MET A 195 -9.46 8.31 -2.12
CA MET A 195 -9.38 9.75 -1.85
C MET A 195 -9.91 10.60 -3.02
N ALA A 196 -9.68 10.19 -4.27
CA ALA A 196 -10.23 10.88 -5.43
C ALA A 196 -11.77 10.81 -5.49
N HIS A 197 -12.36 9.80 -4.85
CA HIS A 197 -13.79 9.53 -4.77
C HIS A 197 -14.43 9.92 -3.43
N THR A 198 -13.70 10.63 -2.58
CA THR A 198 -14.18 11.07 -1.26
C THR A 198 -13.82 12.52 -1.01
N THR A 199 -14.49 13.15 -0.04
CA THR A 199 -14.26 14.53 0.41
C THR A 199 -14.32 14.61 1.94
N GLY A 200 -14.09 15.79 2.51
CA GLY A 200 -14.32 16.06 3.93
C GLY A 200 -13.56 15.13 4.89
N ALA A 201 -14.18 14.79 6.03
CA ALA A 201 -13.54 14.00 7.08
C ALA A 201 -13.17 12.58 6.59
N LEU A 202 -13.98 11.97 5.73
CA LEU A 202 -13.68 10.66 5.13
C LEU A 202 -12.36 10.70 4.33
N GLN A 203 -12.15 11.74 3.53
CA GLN A 203 -10.92 11.91 2.76
C GLN A 203 -9.69 12.10 3.67
N ILE A 204 -9.87 12.75 4.83
CA ILE A 204 -8.79 12.92 5.82
C ILE A 204 -8.35 11.58 6.41
N VAL A 205 -9.29 10.69 6.75
CA VAL A 205 -8.94 9.35 7.26
C VAL A 205 -8.17 8.54 6.20
N LEU A 206 -8.63 8.60 4.95
CA LEU A 206 -7.96 7.92 3.84
C LEU A 206 -6.57 8.49 3.55
N ALA A 207 -6.34 9.78 3.81
CA ALA A 207 -5.01 10.39 3.72
C ALA A 207 -4.04 9.79 4.74
N GLU A 208 -4.48 9.54 5.98
CA GLU A 208 -3.64 8.92 7.01
C GLU A 208 -3.23 7.49 6.63
N LEU A 209 -4.17 6.72 6.10
CA LEU A 209 -3.91 5.38 5.55
C LEU A 209 -2.93 5.44 4.38
N LEU A 210 -3.18 6.33 3.41
CA LEU A 210 -2.31 6.52 2.25
C LEU A 210 -0.87 6.90 2.64
N ILE A 211 -0.69 7.77 3.65
CA ILE A 211 0.64 8.17 4.12
C ILE A 211 1.39 6.99 4.71
N ASP A 212 0.71 6.11 5.46
CA ASP A 212 1.32 4.89 5.98
C ASP A 212 1.76 3.97 4.83
N GLU A 213 0.89 3.74 3.83
CA GLU A 213 1.23 2.89 2.68
C GLU A 213 2.39 3.43 1.83
N ILE A 214 2.44 4.74 1.60
CA ILE A 214 3.56 5.36 0.89
C ILE A 214 4.85 5.14 1.66
N ASN A 215 4.82 5.31 2.99
CA ASN A 215 5.97 5.06 3.84
C ASN A 215 6.44 3.61 3.75
N HIS A 216 5.53 2.63 3.82
CA HIS A 216 5.86 1.21 3.73
C HIS A 216 6.38 0.84 2.34
N MET A 217 5.68 1.23 1.28
CA MET A 217 6.06 1.00 -0.11
C MET A 217 7.47 1.52 -0.38
N THR A 218 7.76 2.76 0.00
CA THR A 218 9.07 3.39 -0.18
C THR A 218 10.17 2.64 0.54
N LYS A 219 9.93 2.27 1.80
CA LYS A 219 10.91 1.57 2.64
C LYS A 219 11.23 0.18 2.08
N PHE A 220 10.22 -0.60 1.73
CA PHE A 220 10.44 -1.91 1.10
C PHE A 220 11.08 -1.79 -0.28
N TRP A 221 10.71 -0.80 -1.09
CA TRP A 221 11.29 -0.58 -2.41
C TRP A 221 12.78 -0.22 -2.31
N GLY A 222 13.12 0.82 -1.54
CA GLY A 222 14.50 1.29 -1.41
C GLY A 222 15.40 0.27 -0.73
N PHE A 223 14.91 -0.39 0.33
CA PHE A 223 15.63 -1.50 0.97
C PHE A 223 15.85 -2.66 -0.01
N GLY A 224 14.83 -3.05 -0.78
CA GLY A 224 14.95 -4.11 -1.79
C GLY A 224 15.96 -3.78 -2.88
N MET A 225 16.04 -2.52 -3.31
CA MET A 225 17.05 -2.04 -4.26
C MET A 225 18.47 -2.10 -3.70
N TRP A 226 18.63 -1.80 -2.41
CA TRP A 226 19.93 -1.94 -1.74
C TRP A 226 20.34 -3.41 -1.63
N VAL A 227 19.46 -4.30 -1.17
CA VAL A 227 19.75 -5.74 -1.00
C VAL A 227 19.99 -6.48 -2.33
N TYR A 228 19.35 -6.02 -3.40
CA TYR A 228 19.39 -6.68 -4.71
C TYR A 228 19.66 -5.67 -5.83
N PRO A 229 20.90 -5.14 -5.94
CA PRO A 229 21.21 -4.08 -6.91
C PRO A 229 21.08 -4.51 -8.37
N ASP A 230 21.23 -5.81 -8.67
CA ASP A 230 21.03 -6.39 -10.01
C ASP A 230 19.55 -6.59 -10.40
N SER A 231 18.64 -6.22 -9.49
CA SER A 231 17.21 -6.12 -9.77
C SER A 231 16.97 -4.91 -10.65
N SER A 232 16.89 -5.11 -11.96
CA SER A 232 16.52 -3.99 -12.81
C SER A 232 15.10 -3.49 -12.49
N ALA A 233 14.91 -2.17 -12.43
CA ALA A 233 13.59 -1.52 -12.47
C ALA A 233 12.70 -2.16 -13.53
N TRP A 234 13.33 -2.54 -14.65
CA TRP A 234 12.69 -3.27 -15.73
C TRP A 234 12.15 -4.64 -15.32
N LYS A 235 12.84 -5.46 -14.52
CA LYS A 235 12.29 -6.74 -14.01
C LYS A 235 11.13 -6.53 -13.04
N ILE A 236 11.24 -5.53 -12.16
CA ILE A 236 10.19 -5.14 -11.21
C ILE A 236 8.97 -4.59 -11.97
N GLY A 237 9.19 -3.59 -12.81
CA GLY A 237 8.22 -2.91 -13.65
C GLY A 237 7.63 -3.78 -14.76
N GLN A 238 8.37 -4.72 -15.36
CA GLN A 238 7.82 -5.75 -16.26
C GLN A 238 6.93 -6.71 -15.48
N THR A 239 7.29 -7.07 -14.26
CA THR A 239 6.43 -7.93 -13.43
C THR A 239 5.14 -7.20 -13.08
N PHE A 240 5.18 -5.91 -12.78
CA PHE A 240 3.98 -5.09 -12.60
C PHE A 240 3.18 -4.89 -13.91
N SER A 241 3.83 -4.45 -14.98
CA SER A 241 3.21 -4.09 -16.27
C SER A 241 2.70 -5.30 -17.08
N LYS A 242 3.46 -6.41 -17.15
CA LYS A 242 2.98 -7.65 -17.81
C LYS A 242 1.78 -8.23 -17.08
N THR A 243 1.72 -8.06 -15.76
CA THR A 243 0.59 -8.49 -14.91
C THR A 243 -0.63 -7.61 -15.11
N MET A 244 -0.43 -6.33 -15.39
CA MET A 244 -1.50 -5.37 -15.72
C MET A 244 -2.01 -5.50 -17.16
N LEU A 245 -1.14 -5.76 -18.14
CA LEU A 245 -1.48 -5.88 -19.57
C LEU A 245 -2.01 -7.26 -19.97
N ARG A 246 -1.64 -8.36 -19.28
CA ARG A 246 -2.24 -9.70 -19.50
C ARG A 246 -3.73 -9.78 -19.14
N LYS A 247 -4.31 -8.72 -18.57
CA LYS A 247 -5.73 -8.59 -18.19
C LYS A 247 -6.70 -8.57 -19.38
N LEU A 248 -6.24 -8.54 -20.64
CA LEU A 248 -7.12 -8.50 -21.81
C LEU A 248 -7.30 -9.82 -22.56
N ARG A 249 -6.51 -10.88 -22.33
CA ARG A 249 -6.54 -12.02 -23.25
C ARG A 249 -6.52 -13.46 -22.72
N TYR A 250 -5.99 -13.82 -21.54
CA TYR A 250 -5.91 -15.26 -21.19
C TYR A 250 -6.00 -15.61 -19.70
N ARG A 251 -6.68 -16.73 -19.43
CA ARG A 251 -7.19 -17.19 -18.11
C ARG A 251 -6.24 -18.09 -17.30
N GLN A 252 -5.05 -18.44 -17.78
CA GLN A 252 -4.20 -19.43 -17.11
C GLN A 252 -2.71 -19.12 -17.24
N THR A 253 -2.07 -18.74 -16.14
CA THR A 253 -0.65 -19.02 -15.83
C THR A 253 -0.43 -18.77 -14.33
N GLN A 254 0.23 -19.69 -13.66
CA GLN A 254 0.57 -19.63 -12.24
C GLN A 254 1.83 -18.77 -12.01
N GLY A 255 1.74 -17.84 -11.06
CA GLY A 255 2.81 -16.97 -10.57
C GLY A 255 2.29 -16.12 -9.41
N SER A 256 3.04 -16.04 -8.31
CA SER A 256 2.62 -15.57 -6.97
C SER A 256 2.08 -14.13 -6.91
N LEU A 257 2.53 -13.24 -7.80
CA LEU A 257 2.12 -11.84 -7.87
C LEU A 257 0.82 -11.62 -8.67
N PHE A 258 0.61 -12.36 -9.76
CA PHE A 258 -0.64 -12.29 -10.54
C PHE A 258 -1.83 -12.83 -9.74
N HIS A 259 -1.64 -13.91 -8.98
CA HIS A 259 -2.67 -14.40 -8.07
C HIS A 259 -3.01 -13.35 -7.00
N THR A 260 -2.01 -12.63 -6.50
CA THR A 260 -2.22 -11.59 -5.48
C THR A 260 -3.03 -10.44 -6.05
N LEU A 261 -2.65 -9.90 -7.21
CA LEU A 261 -3.40 -8.83 -7.87
C LEU A 261 -4.80 -9.30 -8.28
N ARG A 262 -4.95 -10.49 -8.87
CA ARG A 262 -6.27 -11.04 -9.21
C ARG A 262 -7.16 -11.22 -7.98
N ARG A 263 -6.63 -11.78 -6.89
CA ARG A 263 -7.34 -11.93 -5.63
C ARG A 263 -7.75 -10.56 -5.10
N MET A 264 -6.82 -9.61 -5.01
CA MET A 264 -7.11 -8.24 -4.60
C MET A 264 -8.24 -7.62 -5.44
N MET A 265 -8.20 -7.75 -6.78
CA MET A 265 -9.31 -7.28 -7.62
C MET A 265 -10.64 -8.00 -7.33
N GLN A 266 -10.62 -9.29 -7.00
CA GLN A 266 -11.82 -10.05 -6.65
C GLN A 266 -12.39 -9.58 -5.31
N GLU A 267 -11.54 -9.39 -4.30
CA GLU A 267 -11.94 -8.89 -2.97
C GLU A 267 -12.53 -7.48 -3.05
N LEU A 268 -12.01 -6.64 -3.94
CA LEU A 268 -12.55 -5.29 -4.18
C LEU A 268 -13.86 -5.28 -4.97
N ALA A 269 -14.50 -6.44 -5.19
CA ALA A 269 -15.72 -6.59 -5.97
C ALA A 269 -15.63 -5.98 -7.39
N TRP A 270 -14.46 -6.09 -8.05
CA TRP A 270 -14.15 -5.42 -9.34
C TRP A 270 -15.23 -5.58 -10.43
N GLN A 271 -15.92 -6.73 -10.45
CA GLN A 271 -16.98 -7.00 -11.43
C GLN A 271 -18.21 -6.10 -11.27
N GLN A 272 -18.43 -5.55 -10.08
CA GLN A 272 -19.51 -4.62 -9.77
C GLN A 272 -19.15 -3.18 -10.14
N TRP A 273 -17.88 -2.89 -10.42
CA TRP A 273 -17.44 -1.52 -10.73
C TRP A 273 -17.87 -1.08 -12.11
N SER A 274 -18.27 0.18 -12.22
CA SER A 274 -18.46 0.84 -13.51
C SER A 274 -17.17 0.84 -14.34
N LEU A 275 -17.28 0.91 -15.66
CA LEU A 275 -16.11 1.02 -16.54
C LEU A 275 -15.26 2.25 -16.20
N THR A 276 -15.89 3.36 -15.82
CA THR A 276 -15.20 4.59 -15.40
C THR A 276 -14.34 4.36 -14.15
N ASN A 277 -14.86 3.67 -13.13
CA ASN A 277 -14.12 3.37 -11.90
C ASN A 277 -12.94 2.45 -12.18
N ARG A 278 -13.13 1.44 -13.04
CA ARG A 278 -12.03 0.57 -13.48
C ARG A 278 -10.93 1.34 -14.21
N LEU A 279 -11.29 2.21 -15.15
CA LEU A 279 -10.32 2.98 -15.93
C LEU A 279 -9.57 4.00 -15.09
N THR A 280 -10.25 4.69 -14.17
CA THR A 280 -9.62 5.67 -13.27
C THR A 280 -8.72 5.00 -12.23
N PHE A 281 -9.05 3.79 -11.78
CA PHE A 281 -8.16 3.00 -10.94
C PHE A 281 -6.91 2.54 -11.68
N LEU A 282 -7.06 2.05 -12.93
CA LEU A 282 -5.90 1.74 -13.79
C LEU A 282 -5.03 2.98 -14.05
N TYR A 283 -5.65 4.14 -14.22
CA TYR A 283 -4.92 5.40 -14.35
C TYR A 283 -4.15 5.75 -13.06
N THR A 284 -4.71 5.46 -11.89
CA THR A 284 -4.04 5.70 -10.60
C THR A 284 -2.72 4.92 -10.51
N PHE A 285 -2.74 3.64 -10.87
CA PHE A 285 -1.51 2.85 -10.97
C PHE A 285 -0.50 3.44 -11.96
N ASP A 286 -0.94 3.84 -13.15
CA ASP A 286 -0.05 4.48 -14.13
C ASP A 286 0.61 5.76 -13.58
N GLN A 287 -0.14 6.60 -12.87
CA GLN A 287 0.40 7.84 -12.28
C GLN A 287 1.42 7.55 -11.17
N VAL A 288 1.11 6.65 -10.24
CA VAL A 288 2.03 6.28 -9.14
C VAL A 288 3.29 5.62 -9.71
N MET A 289 3.14 4.69 -10.65
CA MET A 289 4.27 4.00 -11.27
C MET A 289 5.21 4.95 -12.03
N LYS A 290 4.68 5.98 -12.69
CA LYS A 290 5.51 7.01 -13.35
C LYS A 290 6.44 7.72 -12.36
N VAL A 291 5.92 8.05 -11.17
CA VAL A 291 6.73 8.68 -10.12
C VAL A 291 7.76 7.68 -9.58
N LEU A 292 7.34 6.45 -9.26
CA LEU A 292 8.26 5.42 -8.77
C LEU A 292 9.36 5.09 -9.76
N TRP A 293 9.05 5.07 -11.06
CA TRP A 293 10.03 4.84 -12.11
C TRP A 293 11.07 5.95 -12.12
N ASN A 294 10.66 7.21 -12.10
CA ASN A 294 11.59 8.34 -12.08
C ASN A 294 12.45 8.33 -10.81
N TRP A 295 11.83 8.13 -9.65
CA TRP A 295 12.54 8.03 -8.37
C TRP A 295 13.51 6.84 -8.32
N HIS A 296 13.13 5.68 -8.86
CA HIS A 296 14.02 4.52 -8.94
C HIS A 296 15.35 4.85 -9.63
N HIS A 297 15.33 5.67 -10.68
CA HIS A 297 16.55 6.06 -11.39
C HIS A 297 17.47 6.98 -10.57
N SER A 298 16.95 7.62 -9.51
CA SER A 298 17.77 8.41 -8.58
C SER A 298 18.33 7.59 -7.41
N LEU A 299 17.94 6.31 -7.26
CA LEU A 299 18.46 5.38 -6.24
C LEU A 299 19.77 4.72 -6.69
N THR A 300 20.85 5.50 -6.77
CA THR A 300 22.17 4.97 -7.13
C THR A 300 22.75 4.06 -6.04
N PRO A 301 23.67 3.13 -6.38
CA PRO A 301 24.34 2.29 -5.38
C PRO A 301 25.02 3.12 -4.28
N HIS A 302 25.74 4.19 -4.66
CA HIS A 302 26.38 5.11 -3.71
C HIS A 302 25.38 5.75 -2.75
N TYR A 303 24.23 6.21 -3.26
CA TYR A 303 23.19 6.79 -2.42
C TYR A 303 22.63 5.76 -1.42
N LEU A 304 22.31 4.55 -1.87
CA LEU A 304 21.79 3.50 -1.00
C LEU A 304 22.83 3.00 0.01
N GLU A 305 24.10 2.90 -0.38
CA GLU A 305 25.22 2.59 0.51
C GLU A 305 25.42 3.67 1.58
N SER A 306 25.18 4.94 1.25
CA SER A 306 25.23 6.02 2.25
C SER A 306 24.12 5.95 3.31
N LEU A 307 23.02 5.25 3.02
CA LEU A 307 21.91 5.06 3.96
C LEU A 307 22.04 3.78 4.78
N PHE A 308 22.44 2.68 4.14
CA PHE A 308 22.39 1.34 4.74
C PHE A 308 23.77 0.73 5.01
N GLY A 309 24.84 1.42 4.63
CA GLY A 309 26.21 0.92 4.69
C GLY A 309 26.59 0.09 3.47
N GLU A 310 27.83 -0.43 3.52
CA GLU A 310 28.34 -1.31 2.47
C GLU A 310 27.44 -2.54 2.31
N HIS A 311 27.26 -2.94 1.06
CA HIS A 311 26.47 -4.12 0.74
C HIS A 311 27.10 -5.35 1.42
N PRO A 312 26.33 -6.21 2.13
CA PRO A 312 26.86 -7.33 2.93
C PRO A 312 27.65 -8.41 2.17
N GLU A 313 27.86 -8.23 0.87
CA GLU A 313 28.49 -9.21 -0.04
C GLU A 313 29.41 -8.55 -1.09
N ARG A 314 29.90 -7.34 -0.80
CA ARG A 314 31.19 -6.91 -1.36
C ARG A 314 32.33 -7.45 -0.52
#